data_AF-A0AAV4PMC1-F1
#
_entry.id   AF-A0AAV4PMC1-F1
#
_cell.length_a   1.000
_cell.length_b   1.000
_cell.length_c   1.000
_cell.angle_alpha   90.00
_cell.angle_beta   90.00
_cell.angle_gamma   90.00
#
_symmetry.space_group_name_H-M   'P 1'
#
loop_
_entity.id
_entity.type
_entity.pdbx_description
1 polymer ?
#
loop_
_entity_poly.entity_id
_entity_poly.type
_entity_poly.pdbx_seq_one_letter_code
_entity_poly.pdbx_strand_id
1 'polypeptide(L)'
;MSTEQKPFVPRTPLDFQRIKLERLMANPEKPVIIPEMPKEKRGFTVPEFVRNVMGSSAGAGSGEFHVYRHLRRKEYTRQKMIDEMGEQEKLDEEYQNKILENQRKLEEQTAKKRAKRLRKKAKRKMLKTSKVAAKPEEKKQSSSEEEESSEDENSNADLASDKIPLPISLESNQENENTKPSKEEA
;
A
#
# COMPACT_ATOMS: atom_id res chain seq x y z
N MET A 1 9.07 -28.83 -44.51
CA MET A 1 9.07 -27.59 -45.31
C MET A 1 9.04 -26.42 -44.36
N SER A 2 10.19 -25.78 -44.15
CA SER A 2 10.32 -24.58 -43.31
C SER A 2 9.88 -23.37 -44.12
N THR A 3 8.71 -22.82 -43.81
CA THR A 3 8.22 -21.59 -44.44
C THR A 3 9.00 -20.41 -43.88
N GLU A 4 9.86 -19.81 -44.70
CA GLU A 4 10.53 -18.54 -44.37
C GLU A 4 9.48 -17.43 -44.24
N GLN A 5 9.11 -17.08 -43.01
CA GLN A 5 8.24 -15.93 -42.76
C GLN A 5 9.08 -14.65 -42.70
N LYS A 6 8.65 -13.66 -43.48
CA LYS A 6 9.28 -12.33 -43.57
C LYS A 6 9.23 -11.64 -42.20
N PRO A 7 10.27 -10.90 -41.78
CA PRO A 7 10.27 -10.23 -40.48
C PRO A 7 9.10 -9.24 -40.38
N PHE A 8 8.17 -9.52 -39.47
CA PHE A 8 7.00 -8.69 -39.21
C PHE A 8 7.31 -7.64 -38.14
N VAL A 9 7.12 -6.36 -38.49
CA VAL A 9 7.29 -5.22 -37.57
C VAL A 9 5.91 -4.80 -37.05
N PRO A 10 5.63 -4.95 -35.74
CA PRO A 10 4.33 -4.56 -35.17
C PRO A 10 4.14 -3.04 -35.27
N ARG A 11 2.93 -2.60 -35.65
CA ARG A 11 2.56 -1.17 -35.74
C ARG A 11 1.59 -0.76 -34.64
N THR A 12 0.74 -1.69 -34.23
CA THR A 12 -0.31 -1.51 -33.21
C THR A 12 0.05 -2.27 -31.91
N PRO A 13 -0.44 -1.86 -30.74
CA PRO A 13 -0.17 -2.58 -29.48
C PRO A 13 -0.74 -4.00 -29.49
N LEU A 14 -1.83 -4.22 -30.24
CA LEU A 14 -2.39 -5.56 -30.48
C LEU A 14 -1.41 -6.47 -31.22
N ASP A 15 -0.65 -5.94 -32.18
CA ASP A 15 0.37 -6.70 -32.90
C ASP A 15 1.50 -7.14 -31.97
N PHE A 16 1.92 -6.28 -31.03
CA PHE A 16 2.91 -6.64 -30.01
C PHE A 16 2.42 -7.74 -29.09
N GLN A 17 1.15 -7.70 -28.68
CA GLN A 17 0.55 -8.76 -27.86
C GLN A 17 0.44 -10.07 -28.65
N ARG A 18 0.02 -9.99 -29.92
CA ARG A 18 -0.07 -11.13 -30.82
C ARG A 18 1.28 -11.83 -30.96
N ILE A 19 2.36 -11.09 -31.22
CA ILE A 19 3.72 -11.65 -31.31
C ILE A 19 4.15 -12.32 -30.00
N LYS A 20 3.85 -11.69 -28.85
CA LYS A 20 4.16 -12.28 -27.53
C LYS A 20 3.38 -13.57 -27.29
N LEU A 21 2.10 -13.60 -27.66
CA LEU A 21 1.25 -14.78 -27.56
C LEU A 21 1.72 -15.90 -28.50
N GLU A 22 1.98 -15.60 -29.76
CA GLU A 22 2.52 -16.57 -30.74
C GLU A 22 3.84 -17.17 -30.22
N ARG A 23 4.72 -16.35 -29.63
CA ARG A 23 5.97 -16.82 -29.02
C ARG A 23 5.75 -17.71 -27.80
N LEU A 24 4.76 -17.43 -26.96
CA LEU A 24 4.42 -18.24 -25.78
C LEU A 24 3.76 -19.57 -26.21
N MET A 25 2.85 -19.53 -27.18
CA MET A 25 2.12 -20.70 -27.68
C MET A 25 2.98 -21.62 -28.56
N ALA A 26 4.10 -21.13 -29.12
CA ALA A 26 5.05 -21.96 -29.86
C ALA A 26 5.63 -23.10 -29.00
N ASN A 27 5.72 -22.94 -27.67
CA ASN A 27 6.20 -23.96 -26.75
C ASN A 27 5.35 -23.99 -25.47
N PRO A 28 4.18 -24.66 -25.48
CA PRO A 28 3.24 -24.63 -24.35
C PRO A 28 3.74 -25.41 -23.12
N GLU A 29 4.61 -26.39 -23.30
CA GLU A 29 5.19 -27.21 -22.22
C GLU A 29 6.24 -26.45 -21.39
N LYS A 30 6.75 -25.31 -21.88
CA LYS A 30 7.78 -24.55 -21.17
C LYS A 30 7.12 -23.66 -20.10
N PRO A 31 7.46 -23.82 -18.80
CA PRO A 31 6.91 -22.95 -17.77
C PRO A 31 7.34 -21.49 -17.99
N VAL A 32 6.37 -20.59 -17.89
CA VAL A 32 6.59 -19.14 -18.03
C VAL A 32 7.05 -18.59 -16.68
N ILE A 33 8.23 -17.97 -16.66
CA ILE A 33 8.76 -17.30 -15.46
C ILE A 33 8.13 -15.91 -15.39
N ILE A 34 7.22 -15.70 -14.44
CA ILE A 34 6.72 -14.37 -14.10
C ILE A 34 7.79 -13.73 -13.20
N PRO A 35 8.28 -12.52 -13.52
CA PRO A 35 9.26 -11.86 -12.67
C PRO A 35 8.65 -11.56 -11.30
N GLU A 36 9.36 -11.95 -10.25
CA GLU A 36 9.03 -11.55 -8.88
C GLU A 36 9.26 -10.05 -8.69
N MET A 37 8.63 -9.48 -7.66
CA MET A 37 8.80 -8.08 -7.30
C MET A 37 10.30 -7.77 -7.07
N PRO A 38 10.81 -6.63 -7.57
CA PRO A 38 12.19 -6.27 -7.38
C PRO A 38 12.48 -6.12 -5.88
N LYS A 39 13.47 -6.85 -5.38
CA LYS A 39 13.92 -6.74 -4.00
C LYS A 39 14.55 -5.37 -3.78
N GLU A 40 14.32 -4.81 -2.60
CA GLU A 40 15.00 -3.58 -2.17
C GLU A 40 16.52 -3.76 -2.27
N LYS A 41 17.20 -2.70 -2.69
CA LYS A 41 18.65 -2.69 -2.84
C LYS A 41 19.28 -2.77 -1.47
N ARG A 42 19.64 -3.97 -1.03
CA ARG A 42 20.35 -4.16 0.23
C ARG A 42 21.77 -3.62 0.10
N GLY A 43 22.27 -3.02 1.18
CA GLY A 43 23.65 -2.58 1.29
C GLY A 43 24.66 -3.71 1.14
N PHE A 44 25.91 -3.33 0.87
CA PHE A 44 27.02 -4.28 0.90
C PHE A 44 27.11 -4.91 2.30
N THR A 45 27.06 -6.24 2.37
CA THR A 45 27.29 -6.94 3.62
C THR A 45 28.78 -6.89 3.97
N VAL A 46 29.09 -6.54 5.21
CA VAL A 46 30.47 -6.51 5.69
C VAL A 46 30.88 -7.95 6.03
N PRO A 47 32.00 -8.47 5.48
CA PRO A 47 32.52 -9.77 5.87
C PRO A 47 32.89 -9.77 7.36
N GLU A 48 32.56 -10.86 8.06
CA GLU A 48 32.82 -11.01 9.50
C GLU A 48 34.32 -10.99 9.82
N PHE A 49 35.13 -11.71 9.03
CA PHE A 49 36.56 -11.82 9.25
C PHE A 49 37.35 -11.30 8.05
N VAL A 50 38.24 -10.34 8.32
CA VAL A 50 39.28 -9.92 7.38
C VAL A 50 40.54 -10.73 7.67
N ARG A 51 40.94 -11.59 6.74
CA ARG A 51 42.09 -12.50 6.91
C ARG A 51 43.44 -11.83 6.68
N ASN A 52 43.47 -10.78 5.87
CA ASN A 52 44.71 -10.15 5.39
C ASN A 52 44.99 -8.84 6.12
N VAL A 53 44.90 -8.85 7.46
CA VAL A 53 45.18 -7.67 8.28
C VAL A 53 46.68 -7.63 8.56
N MET A 54 47.34 -6.56 8.14
CA MET A 54 48.75 -6.31 8.46
C MET A 54 48.86 -5.75 9.89
N GLY A 55 49.99 -6.01 10.58
CA GLY A 55 50.17 -5.62 11.98
C GLY A 55 50.00 -4.12 12.23
N SER A 56 49.54 -3.74 13.42
CA SER A 56 49.16 -2.35 13.74
C SER A 56 50.30 -1.34 13.65
N SER A 57 51.55 -1.77 13.81
CA SER A 57 52.75 -0.94 13.68
C SER A 57 53.41 -1.04 12.30
N ALA A 58 52.84 -1.79 11.36
CA ALA A 58 53.38 -1.90 10.01
C ALA A 58 53.15 -0.60 9.22
N GLY A 59 54.10 -0.25 8.35
CA GLY A 59 53.98 0.93 7.50
C GLY A 59 52.91 0.79 6.40
N ALA A 60 52.60 1.89 5.72
CA ALA A 60 51.65 1.88 4.61
C ALA A 60 52.20 1.06 3.42
N GLY A 61 51.48 0.00 3.04
CA GLY A 61 51.78 -0.80 1.86
C GLY A 61 51.29 -0.14 0.56
N SER A 62 51.79 -0.60 -0.58
CA SER A 62 51.39 -0.07 -1.90
C SER A 62 49.91 -0.30 -2.25
N GLY A 63 49.28 -1.33 -1.67
CA GLY A 63 47.86 -1.64 -1.85
C GLY A 63 46.89 -0.90 -0.94
N GLU A 64 47.40 -0.24 0.13
CA GLU A 64 46.56 0.33 1.19
C GLU A 64 45.67 1.48 0.67
N PHE A 65 46.19 2.27 -0.27
CA PHE A 65 45.42 3.33 -0.93
C PHE A 65 44.16 2.79 -1.61
N HIS A 66 44.26 1.65 -2.32
CA HIS A 66 43.11 1.08 -3.00
C HIS A 66 42.12 0.46 -2.02
N VAL A 67 42.60 -0.17 -0.93
CA VAL A 67 41.76 -0.66 0.16
C VAL A 67 40.91 0.48 0.73
N TYR A 68 41.55 1.59 1.11
CA TYR A 68 40.85 2.79 1.61
C TYR A 68 39.84 3.34 0.60
N ARG A 69 40.22 3.48 -0.67
CA ARG A 69 39.35 3.97 -1.74
C ARG A 69 38.09 3.12 -1.89
N HIS A 70 38.21 1.79 -1.83
CA HIS A 70 37.07 0.88 -1.91
C HIS A 70 36.20 0.95 -0.65
N LEU A 71 36.83 1.01 0.53
CA LEU A 71 36.12 1.11 1.81
C LEU A 71 35.32 2.43 1.90
N ARG A 72 35.94 3.56 1.54
CA ARG A 72 35.27 4.87 1.53
C ARG A 72 34.06 4.89 0.60
N ARG A 73 34.17 4.31 -0.59
CA ARG A 73 33.02 4.22 -1.52
C ARG A 73 31.89 3.38 -0.93
N LYS A 74 32.21 2.20 -0.38
CA LYS A 74 31.22 1.34 0.28
C LYS A 74 30.53 2.08 1.41
N GLU A 75 31.29 2.80 2.22
CA GLU A 75 30.77 3.56 3.36
C GLU A 75 29.89 4.73 2.92
N TYR A 76 30.28 5.50 1.89
CA TYR A 76 29.43 6.57 1.35
C TYR A 76 28.15 6.05 0.73
N THR A 77 28.21 4.93 -0.01
CA THR A 77 27.00 4.28 -0.52
C THR A 77 26.11 3.80 0.63
N ARG A 78 26.69 3.26 1.71
CA ARG A 78 25.96 2.83 2.90
C ARG A 78 25.26 4.01 3.59
N GLN A 79 26.00 5.08 3.88
CA GLN A 79 25.45 6.30 4.50
C GLN A 79 24.32 6.89 3.65
N LYS A 80 24.56 7.06 2.35
CA LYS A 80 23.56 7.57 1.42
C LYS A 80 22.27 6.74 1.42
N MET A 81 22.37 5.40 1.44
CA MET A 81 21.17 4.57 1.48
C MET A 81 20.42 4.67 2.82
N ILE A 82 21.13 4.85 3.93
CA ILE A 82 20.50 5.05 5.25
C ILE A 82 19.77 6.40 5.28
N ASP A 83 20.40 7.45 4.76
CA ASP A 83 19.80 8.78 4.70
C ASP A 83 18.55 8.77 3.79
N GLU A 84 18.66 8.19 2.58
CA GLU A 84 17.54 8.06 1.64
C GLU A 84 16.39 7.23 2.21
N MET A 85 16.68 6.11 2.90
CA MET A 85 15.67 5.28 3.55
C MET A 85 14.98 6.04 4.69
N GLY A 86 15.75 6.75 5.51
CA GLY A 86 15.19 7.55 6.61
C GLY A 86 14.35 8.73 6.13
N GLU A 87 14.66 9.32 4.97
CA GLU A 87 13.79 10.33 4.34
C GLU A 87 12.50 9.72 3.80
N GLN A 88 12.57 8.57 3.13
CA GLN A 88 11.40 7.87 2.60
C GLN A 88 10.45 7.42 3.72
N GLU A 89 10.96 6.80 4.77
CA GLU A 89 10.18 6.35 5.93
C GLU A 89 9.42 7.51 6.58
N LYS A 90 10.08 8.67 6.79
CA LYS A 90 9.42 9.86 7.34
C LYS A 90 8.29 10.35 6.45
N LEU A 91 8.51 10.43 5.13
CA LEU A 91 7.49 10.88 4.18
C LEU A 91 6.31 9.91 4.13
N ASP A 92 6.57 8.61 4.20
CA ASP A 92 5.55 7.57 4.22
C ASP A 92 4.73 7.60 5.51
N GLU A 93 5.37 7.77 6.67
CA GLU A 93 4.70 7.95 7.96
C GLU A 93 3.80 9.20 7.95
N GLU A 94 4.32 10.33 7.48
CA GLU A 94 3.52 11.56 7.34
C GLU A 94 2.33 11.37 6.42
N TYR A 95 2.51 10.66 5.31
CA TYR A 95 1.45 10.37 4.36
C TYR A 95 0.37 9.47 4.96
N GLN A 96 0.77 8.39 5.65
CA GLN A 96 -0.15 7.48 6.33
C GLN A 96 -0.93 8.21 7.43
N ASN A 97 -0.26 9.04 8.23
CA ASN A 97 -0.91 9.85 9.26
C ASN A 97 -1.96 10.80 8.65
N LYS A 98 -1.63 11.48 7.54
CA LYS A 98 -2.59 12.34 6.81
C LYS A 98 -3.80 11.55 6.31
N ILE A 99 -3.60 10.35 5.78
CA ILE A 99 -4.70 9.47 5.35
C ILE A 99 -5.60 9.11 6.53
N LEU A 100 -5.01 8.66 7.64
CA LEU A 100 -5.77 8.24 8.83
C LEU A 100 -6.56 9.40 9.44
N GLU A 101 -5.98 10.60 9.51
CA GLU A 101 -6.68 11.79 9.96
C GLU A 101 -7.86 12.15 9.06
N ASN A 102 -7.68 12.08 7.74
CA ASN A 102 -8.74 12.35 6.79
C ASN A 102 -9.86 11.32 6.89
N GLN A 103 -9.51 10.04 7.03
CA GLN A 103 -10.49 8.97 7.27
C GLN A 103 -11.28 9.20 8.57
N ARG A 104 -10.61 9.52 9.68
CA ARG A 104 -11.26 9.85 10.96
C ARG A 104 -12.21 11.03 10.83
N LYS A 105 -11.78 12.13 10.20
CA LYS A 105 -12.64 13.32 9.97
C LYS A 105 -13.88 12.96 9.14
N LEU A 106 -13.72 12.17 8.08
CA LEU A 106 -14.83 11.72 7.24
C LEU A 106 -15.78 10.78 8.00
N GLU A 107 -15.25 9.88 8.81
CA GLU A 107 -16.04 8.96 9.64
C GLU A 107 -16.82 9.71 10.73
N GLU A 108 -16.22 10.68 11.40
CA GLU A 108 -16.88 11.53 12.40
C GLU A 108 -18.05 12.32 11.78
N GLN A 109 -17.81 12.96 10.64
CA GLN A 109 -18.86 13.66 9.91
C GLN A 109 -19.98 12.72 9.47
N THR A 110 -19.63 11.54 8.95
CA THR A 110 -20.59 10.53 8.50
C THR A 110 -21.37 9.94 9.68
N ALA A 111 -20.73 9.68 10.81
CA ALA A 111 -21.33 9.18 12.04
C ALA A 111 -22.30 10.21 12.64
N LYS A 112 -21.92 11.49 12.70
CA LYS A 112 -22.80 12.59 13.15
C LYS A 112 -24.06 12.68 12.27
N LYS A 113 -23.90 12.66 10.94
CA LYS A 113 -25.01 12.67 9.98
C LYS A 113 -25.89 11.41 10.11
N ARG A 114 -25.28 10.23 10.28
CA ARG A 114 -25.98 8.95 10.48
C ARG A 114 -26.78 8.95 11.79
N ALA A 115 -26.20 9.43 12.90
CA ALA A 115 -26.87 9.55 14.19
C ALA A 115 -28.08 10.49 14.12
N LYS A 116 -27.97 11.66 13.46
CA LYS A 116 -29.10 12.57 13.20
C LYS A 116 -30.23 11.84 12.43
N ARG A 117 -29.90 11.11 11.35
CA ARG A 117 -30.89 10.33 10.57
C ARG A 117 -31.56 9.22 11.39
N LEU A 118 -30.80 8.50 12.21
CA LEU A 118 -31.33 7.44 13.08
C LEU A 118 -32.28 8.00 14.14
N ARG A 119 -31.92 9.12 14.79
CA ARG A 119 -32.81 9.84 15.72
C ARG A 119 -34.13 10.25 15.04
N LYS A 120 -34.07 10.85 13.85
CA LYS A 120 -35.28 11.23 13.06
C LYS A 120 -36.11 10.00 12.68
N LYS A 121 -35.47 8.88 12.29
CA LYS A 121 -36.15 7.61 11.97
C LYS A 121 -36.84 7.02 13.21
N ALA A 122 -36.20 7.06 14.38
CA ALA A 122 -36.77 6.59 15.64
C ALA A 122 -37.99 7.43 16.06
N LYS A 123 -37.88 8.77 16.06
CA LYS A 123 -39.00 9.69 16.32
C LYS A 123 -40.19 9.41 15.38
N ARG A 124 -39.93 9.28 14.07
CA ARG A 124 -40.96 8.94 13.06
C ARG A 124 -41.62 7.58 13.30
N LYS A 125 -40.88 6.57 13.76
CA LYS A 125 -41.45 5.26 14.12
C LYS A 125 -42.36 5.37 15.34
N MET A 126 -41.93 6.05 16.40
CA MET A 126 -42.71 6.28 17.62
C MET A 126 -44.04 7.01 17.33
N LEU A 127 -43.99 8.06 16.49
CA LEU A 127 -45.19 8.79 16.05
C LEU A 127 -46.17 7.93 15.24
N LYS A 128 -45.68 6.97 14.45
CA LYS A 128 -46.53 6.04 13.70
C LYS A 128 -47.16 4.99 14.61
N THR A 129 -46.39 4.42 15.54
CA THR A 129 -46.92 3.43 16.49
C THR A 129 -47.93 4.05 17.45
N SER A 130 -47.70 5.28 17.92
CA SER A 130 -48.68 5.99 18.75
C SER A 130 -49.95 6.37 17.98
N LYS A 131 -49.85 6.78 16.71
CA LYS A 131 -51.03 7.04 15.85
C LYS A 131 -51.84 5.79 15.50
N VAL A 132 -51.18 4.64 15.30
CA VAL A 132 -51.87 3.36 15.02
C VAL A 132 -52.52 2.78 16.28
N ALA A 133 -51.93 2.99 17.45
CA ALA A 133 -52.55 2.60 18.73
C ALA A 133 -53.73 3.51 19.15
N ALA A 134 -53.88 4.69 18.54
CA ALA A 134 -54.78 5.74 19.02
C ALA A 134 -56.08 5.97 18.22
N LYS A 135 -56.41 5.21 17.16
CA LYS A 135 -57.71 5.39 16.44
C LYS A 135 -58.27 4.09 15.85
N PRO A 136 -59.62 3.92 15.80
CA PRO A 136 -60.63 4.91 15.43
C PRO A 136 -61.32 5.51 16.67
N GLU A 137 -61.51 6.83 16.81
CA GLU A 137 -62.54 7.60 16.11
C GLU A 137 -62.14 9.07 15.81
N GLU A 138 -62.73 9.58 14.73
CA GLU A 138 -62.98 10.96 14.28
C GLU A 138 -61.99 12.14 14.47
N LYS A 139 -61.75 12.80 13.33
CA LYS A 139 -61.21 14.15 13.02
C LYS A 139 -60.79 15.09 14.18
N LYS A 140 -59.59 15.66 14.08
CA LYS A 140 -59.36 17.10 13.82
C LYS A 140 -57.86 17.44 13.75
N GLN A 141 -57.58 18.49 13.00
CA GLN A 141 -56.30 19.05 12.62
C GLN A 141 -55.45 19.48 13.84
N SER A 142 -54.15 19.22 13.80
CA SER A 142 -53.16 20.17 14.32
C SER A 142 -51.85 20.04 13.55
N SER A 143 -51.50 21.14 12.89
CA SER A 143 -50.18 21.46 12.38
C SER A 143 -49.20 21.54 13.54
N SER A 144 -48.06 20.88 13.42
CA SER A 144 -46.89 21.18 14.24
C SER A 144 -45.69 21.02 13.31
N GLU A 145 -45.42 22.13 12.62
CA GLU A 145 -44.12 22.45 12.07
C GLU A 145 -43.20 22.71 13.25
N GLU A 146 -42.22 21.83 13.45
CA GLU A 146 -41.03 22.15 14.23
C GLU A 146 -39.86 22.12 13.24
N GLU A 147 -39.66 23.29 12.63
CA GLU A 147 -38.39 23.77 12.13
C GLU A 147 -37.44 23.87 13.34
N GLU A 148 -36.42 23.01 13.40
CA GLU A 148 -35.20 23.33 14.11
C GLU A 148 -34.07 23.46 13.08
N SER A 149 -33.78 24.72 12.78
CA SER A 149 -32.56 25.19 12.15
C SER A 149 -31.35 24.67 12.93
N SER A 150 -30.42 24.07 12.20
CA SER A 150 -29.01 24.09 12.60
C SER A 150 -28.21 24.47 11.36
N GLU A 151 -28.20 25.78 11.10
CA GLU A 151 -27.20 26.44 10.28
C GLU A 151 -25.81 26.10 10.83
N ASP A 152 -24.96 25.55 9.98
CA ASP A 152 -23.52 25.72 10.04
C ASP A 152 -23.00 25.50 8.61
N GLU A 153 -23.13 26.58 7.83
CA GLU A 153 -22.51 26.80 6.54
C GLU A 153 -21.07 27.27 6.79
N ASN A 154 -20.08 26.36 6.71
CA ASN A 154 -18.86 26.52 5.91
C ASN A 154 -17.79 25.47 6.21
N SER A 155 -17.46 24.67 5.19
CA SER A 155 -16.06 24.49 4.76
C SER A 155 -16.04 23.79 3.41
N ASN A 156 -15.84 24.62 2.38
CA ASN A 156 -15.24 24.34 1.08
C ASN A 156 -15.75 23.13 0.28
N ALA A 157 -16.56 23.47 -0.72
CA ALA A 157 -16.67 22.74 -1.97
C ALA A 157 -15.35 22.89 -2.75
N ASP A 158 -14.44 21.94 -2.57
CA ASP A 158 -13.43 21.57 -3.58
C ASP A 158 -13.20 20.06 -3.50
N LEU A 159 -14.22 19.31 -3.91
CA LEU A 159 -14.07 17.90 -4.31
C LEU A 159 -13.78 17.87 -5.81
N ALA A 160 -12.59 18.35 -6.18
CA ALA A 160 -11.97 17.96 -7.43
C ALA A 160 -11.62 16.47 -7.33
N SER A 161 -11.93 15.78 -8.42
CA SER A 161 -11.85 14.34 -8.59
C SER A 161 -10.44 13.79 -8.36
N ASP A 162 -10.23 13.09 -7.25
CA ASP A 162 -9.21 12.04 -7.20
C ASP A 162 -9.78 10.84 -6.44
N LYS A 163 -10.10 9.79 -7.21
CA LYS A 163 -10.45 8.48 -6.69
C LYS A 163 -9.21 7.89 -6.01
N ILE A 164 -9.05 8.14 -4.71
CA ILE A 164 -8.03 7.46 -3.91
C ILE A 164 -8.42 5.97 -3.89
N PRO A 165 -7.59 5.06 -4.42
CA PRO A 165 -7.89 3.64 -4.40
C PRO A 165 -7.98 3.14 -2.96
N LEU A 166 -8.96 2.29 -2.68
CA LEU A 166 -9.10 1.58 -1.41
C LEU A 166 -7.79 0.82 -1.10
N PRO A 167 -7.32 0.81 0.16
CA PRO A 167 -6.12 0.07 0.53
C PRO A 167 -6.36 -1.43 0.30
N ILE A 168 -5.53 -2.03 -0.55
CA ILE A 168 -5.41 -3.49 -0.68
C ILE A 168 -4.97 -4.01 0.68
N SER A 169 -5.77 -4.89 1.27
CA SER A 169 -5.46 -5.58 2.51
C SER A 169 -4.13 -6.32 2.38
N LEU A 170 -3.10 -5.83 3.07
CA LEU A 170 -1.84 -6.53 3.28
C LEU A 170 -2.12 -7.75 4.16
N GLU A 171 -2.32 -8.92 3.55
CA GLU A 171 -2.27 -10.19 4.24
C GLU A 171 -0.83 -10.42 4.72
N SER A 172 -0.64 -10.36 6.04
CA SER A 172 0.60 -10.77 6.69
C SER A 172 0.76 -12.28 6.54
N ASN A 173 1.53 -12.72 5.54
CA ASN A 173 2.08 -14.06 5.51
C ASN A 173 3.10 -14.21 6.65
N GLN A 174 2.61 -14.66 7.80
CA GLN A 174 3.46 -15.25 8.83
C GLN A 174 3.95 -16.61 8.29
N GLU A 175 5.16 -16.63 7.76
CA GLU A 175 5.87 -17.87 7.47
C GLU A 175 6.09 -18.60 8.80
N ASN A 176 5.49 -19.79 8.90
CA ASN A 176 5.72 -20.74 9.97
C ASN A 176 7.18 -21.22 9.92
N GLU A 177 8.01 -20.76 10.85
CA GLU A 177 9.28 -21.42 11.15
C GLU A 177 9.01 -22.80 11.77
N ASN A 178 8.98 -23.83 10.93
CA ASN A 178 9.10 -25.21 11.39
C ASN A 178 10.57 -25.47 11.78
N THR A 179 10.85 -25.33 13.07
CA THR A 179 12.04 -25.86 13.71
C THR A 179 12.04 -27.39 13.59
N LYS A 180 12.99 -27.94 12.82
CA LYS A 180 13.30 -29.38 12.86
C LYS A 180 14.06 -29.67 14.16
N PRO A 181 13.60 -30.58 15.04
CA PRO A 181 14.43 -31.07 16.12
C PRO A 181 15.50 -32.02 15.55
N SER A 182 16.76 -31.71 15.83
CA SER A 182 17.89 -32.63 15.67
C SER A 182 17.65 -33.84 16.57
N LYS A 183 17.48 -35.02 15.96
CA LYS A 183 17.57 -36.29 16.67
C LYS A 183 19.05 -36.54 17.00
N GLU A 184 19.34 -36.61 18.29
CA GLU A 184 20.42 -37.44 18.83
C GLU A 184 20.15 -38.90 18.45
N GLU A 185 21.16 -39.60 17.93
CA GLU A 185 21.50 -40.99 18.28
C GLU A 185 22.69 -41.52 17.44
N ALA A 186 23.54 -42.28 18.15
CA ALA A 186 24.73 -43.06 17.76
C ALA A 186 26.06 -42.31 17.57
#